data_AF-A0A088EYF9-F1
#
_entry.id   AF-A0A088EYF9-F1
#
_cell.length_a   1.000
_cell.length_b   1.000
_cell.length_c   1.000
_cell.angle_alpha   90.00
_cell.angle_beta   90.00
_cell.angle_gamma   90.00
#
_symmetry.space_group_name_H-M   'P 1'
#
loop_
_entity.id
_entity.type
_entity.pdbx_description
1 polymer ?
#
loop_
_entity_poly.entity_id
_entity_poly.type
_entity_poly.pdbx_seq_one_letter_code
_entity_poly.pdbx_strand_id
1 'polypeptide(L)'
;MLYNPFEQLSHSSFQELLDKGYRDFVLQRFEWPDISKGSGFLLSPYWKTEEAQEHAAQLNSKEGKAVSIPADTLRIHQLLASNSSYRIFINRFYEERWNKRMLLMYENKIINYLRSKTTFKRKDPIDILFTLEHGRVWAIISNGNTKKKVSAIELLS
;
A
#
# COMPACT_ATOMS: atom_id res chain seq x y z
N MET A 1 11.01 -11.34 10.65
CA MET A 1 10.02 -11.21 9.56
C MET A 1 9.66 -9.73 9.47
N LEU A 2 9.74 -9.13 8.28
CA LEU A 2 9.33 -7.73 8.10
C LEU A 2 7.80 -7.67 8.14
N TYR A 3 7.25 -6.54 8.58
CA TYR A 3 5.82 -6.41 8.85
C TYR A 3 5.09 -5.77 7.67
N ASN A 4 4.17 -6.51 7.05
CA ASN A 4 3.26 -5.98 6.04
C ASN A 4 1.85 -5.83 6.65
N PRO A 5 1.26 -4.62 6.69
CA PRO A 5 -0.06 -4.39 7.27
C PRO A 5 -1.21 -4.75 6.34
N PHE A 6 -0.93 -5.02 5.05
CA PHE A 6 -1.97 -5.29 4.06
C PHE A 6 -2.38 -6.76 4.06
N GLU A 7 -3.68 -6.99 3.88
CA GLU A 7 -4.24 -8.32 3.71
C GLU A 7 -3.85 -8.89 2.33
N GLN A 8 -3.28 -10.10 2.29
CA GLN A 8 -2.98 -10.76 1.02
C GLN A 8 -4.28 -11.24 0.36
N LEU A 9 -4.48 -10.88 -0.91
CA LEU A 9 -5.63 -11.30 -1.70
C LEU A 9 -5.48 -12.79 -2.06
N SER A 10 -6.50 -13.56 -1.71
CA SER A 10 -6.73 -14.94 -2.12
C SER A 10 -7.95 -15.03 -3.02
N HIS A 11 -8.12 -16.17 -3.70
CA HIS A 11 -9.31 -16.45 -4.50
C HIS A 11 -10.62 -16.30 -3.71
N SER A 12 -10.66 -16.80 -2.46
CA SER A 12 -11.85 -16.69 -1.60
C SER A 12 -12.14 -15.23 -1.24
N SER A 13 -11.13 -14.48 -0.79
CA SER A 13 -11.32 -13.06 -0.47
C SER A 13 -11.69 -12.21 -1.68
N PHE A 14 -11.22 -12.57 -2.89
CA PHE A 14 -11.65 -11.90 -4.11
C PHE A 14 -13.11 -12.20 -4.42
N GLN A 15 -13.54 -13.46 -4.29
CA GLN A 15 -14.94 -13.83 -4.47
C GLN A 15 -15.85 -13.11 -3.46
N GLU A 16 -15.43 -12.99 -2.20
CA GLU A 16 -16.18 -12.23 -1.19
C GLU A 16 -16.38 -10.76 -1.56
N LEU A 17 -15.40 -10.13 -2.22
CA LEU A 17 -15.56 -8.76 -2.73
C LEU A 17 -16.62 -8.72 -3.83
N LEU A 18 -16.60 -9.71 -4.73
CA LEU A 18 -17.60 -9.80 -5.79
C LEU A 18 -19.01 -10.07 -5.25
N ASP A 19 -19.13 -10.90 -4.22
CA ASP A 19 -20.39 -11.24 -3.57
C ASP A 19 -20.97 -10.04 -2.79
N LYS A 20 -20.11 -9.19 -2.25
CA LYS A 20 -20.50 -7.89 -1.67
C LYS A 20 -20.98 -6.88 -2.72
N GLY A 21 -20.74 -7.14 -4.01
CA GLY A 21 -21.18 -6.28 -5.11
C GLY A 21 -20.10 -5.35 -5.65
N TYR A 22 -18.83 -5.48 -5.23
CA TYR A 22 -17.75 -4.74 -5.85
C TYR A 22 -17.57 -5.20 -7.31
N ARG A 23 -17.46 -4.23 -8.22
CA ARG A 23 -17.27 -4.46 -9.66
C ARG A 23 -16.14 -3.64 -10.24
N ASP A 24 -15.85 -2.49 -9.66
CA ASP A 24 -14.76 -1.63 -10.08
C ASP A 24 -13.60 -1.67 -9.10
N PHE A 25 -12.40 -1.78 -9.65
CA PHE A 25 -11.17 -1.94 -8.89
C PHE A 25 -10.06 -1.09 -9.51
N VAL A 26 -9.03 -0.81 -8.72
CA VAL A 26 -7.75 -0.31 -9.21
C VAL A 26 -6.67 -1.32 -8.83
N LEU A 27 -5.96 -1.83 -9.83
CA LEU A 27 -4.81 -2.70 -9.66
C LEU A 27 -3.53 -1.89 -9.92
N GLN A 28 -2.68 -1.77 -8.90
CA GLN A 28 -1.44 -1.01 -9.00
C GLN A 28 -0.26 -1.79 -8.44
N ARG A 29 0.95 -1.42 -8.84
CA ARG A 29 2.19 -1.95 -8.28
C ARG A 29 2.27 -1.63 -6.80
N PHE A 30 2.78 -2.59 -6.05
CA PHE A 30 2.95 -2.47 -4.62
C PHE A 30 4.37 -2.84 -4.24
N GLU A 31 5.07 -1.89 -3.61
CA GLU A 31 6.41 -2.08 -3.10
C GLU A 31 6.35 -2.10 -1.57
N TRP A 32 6.89 -3.16 -0.98
CA TRP A 32 6.98 -3.32 0.46
C TRP A 32 8.27 -4.06 0.82
N PRO A 33 8.84 -3.88 2.03
CA PRO A 33 10.16 -4.43 2.34
C PRO A 33 10.31 -5.96 2.25
N ASP A 34 9.23 -6.74 2.36
CA ASP A 34 9.22 -8.21 2.20
C ASP A 34 8.75 -8.69 0.83
N ILE A 35 8.54 -7.78 -0.11
CA ILE A 35 8.04 -8.08 -1.45
C ILE A 35 9.16 -7.87 -2.46
N SER A 36 9.44 -8.89 -3.27
CA SER A 36 10.42 -8.78 -4.35
C SER A 36 9.99 -7.70 -5.35
N LYS A 37 10.95 -6.87 -5.78
CA LYS A 37 10.68 -5.75 -6.67
C LYS A 37 9.92 -6.21 -7.93
N GLY A 38 8.83 -5.53 -8.25
CA GLY A 38 7.99 -5.84 -9.42
C GLY A 38 7.09 -7.07 -9.29
N SER A 39 7.09 -7.75 -8.13
CA SER A 39 6.20 -8.90 -7.87
C SER A 39 4.94 -8.56 -7.07
N GLY A 40 4.89 -7.38 -6.43
CA GLY A 40 3.75 -6.96 -5.61
C GLY A 40 2.73 -6.13 -6.37
N PHE A 41 1.46 -6.39 -6.09
CA PHE A 41 0.34 -5.56 -6.50
C PHE A 41 -0.62 -5.27 -5.35
N LEU A 42 -1.29 -4.13 -5.42
CA LEU A 42 -2.36 -3.74 -4.52
C LEU A 42 -3.65 -3.60 -5.33
N LEU A 43 -4.72 -4.26 -4.87
CA LEU A 43 -6.06 -4.20 -5.42
C LEU A 43 -6.93 -3.34 -4.50
N SER A 44 -7.44 -2.23 -5.03
CA SER A 44 -8.34 -1.33 -4.32
C SER A 44 -9.76 -1.50 -4.86
N PRO A 45 -10.72 -2.01 -4.07
CA PRO A 45 -12.11 -2.11 -4.47
C PRO A 45 -12.86 -0.77 -4.34
N TYR A 46 -13.75 -0.49 -5.28
CA TYR A 46 -14.59 0.71 -5.31
C TYR A 46 -16.06 0.36 -5.56
N TRP A 47 -16.96 1.09 -4.90
CA TRP A 47 -18.40 0.95 -5.11
C TRP A 47 -18.87 1.64 -6.39
N LYS A 48 -18.18 2.72 -6.76
CA LYS A 48 -18.51 3.55 -7.91
C LYS A 48 -17.36 3.56 -8.89
N THR A 49 -17.70 3.45 -10.18
CA THR A 49 -16.71 3.51 -11.26
C THR A 49 -15.96 4.85 -11.23
N GLU A 50 -16.62 5.95 -10.90
CA GLU A 50 -15.99 7.28 -10.84
C GLU A 50 -14.85 7.32 -9.82
N GLU A 51 -15.03 6.75 -8.62
CA GLU A 51 -14.00 6.71 -7.58
C GLU A 51 -12.78 5.88 -8.01
N ALA A 52 -13.01 4.78 -8.74
CA ALA A 52 -11.94 3.97 -9.31
C ALA A 52 -11.17 4.75 -10.39
N GLN A 53 -11.86 5.53 -11.23
CA GLN A 53 -11.24 6.37 -12.25
C GLN A 53 -10.46 7.54 -11.63
N GLU A 54 -11.00 8.19 -10.61
CA GLU A 54 -10.32 9.24 -9.86
C GLU A 54 -9.02 8.74 -9.25
N HIS A 55 -9.04 7.55 -8.64
CA HIS A 55 -7.82 6.91 -8.16
C HIS A 55 -6.87 6.58 -9.33
N ALA A 56 -7.34 5.92 -10.38
CA ALA A 56 -6.48 5.57 -11.52
C ALA A 56 -5.82 6.80 -12.17
N ALA A 57 -6.49 7.96 -12.18
CA ALA A 57 -5.94 9.22 -12.66
C ALA A 57 -4.77 9.76 -11.82
N GLN A 58 -4.66 9.36 -10.55
CA GLN A 58 -3.53 9.70 -9.67
C GLN A 58 -2.31 8.78 -9.89
N LEU A 59 -2.40 7.78 -10.76
CA LEU A 59 -1.32 6.81 -11.00
C LEU A 59 -0.40 7.28 -12.12
N ASN A 60 0.90 7.06 -11.95
CA ASN A 60 1.87 7.31 -13.00
C ASN A 60 1.76 6.27 -14.12
N SER A 61 2.34 6.58 -15.28
CA SER A 61 2.46 5.62 -16.37
C SER A 61 3.13 4.33 -15.89
N LYS A 62 2.49 3.18 -16.16
CA LYS A 62 2.91 1.82 -15.75
C LYS A 62 2.84 1.53 -14.24
N GLU A 63 2.28 2.42 -13.43
CA GLU A 63 2.08 2.18 -12.00
C GLU A 63 0.86 1.33 -11.72
N GLY A 64 -0.24 1.52 -12.45
CA GLY A 64 -1.45 0.73 -12.31
C GLY A 64 -2.51 1.10 -13.32
N LYS A 65 -3.70 0.52 -13.17
CA LYS A 65 -4.88 0.84 -13.99
C LYS A 65 -6.18 0.48 -13.26
N ALA A 66 -7.26 1.12 -13.70
CA ALA A 66 -8.61 0.67 -13.38
C ALA A 66 -8.89 -0.70 -14.04
N VAL A 67 -9.70 -1.50 -13.36
CA VAL A 67 -10.07 -2.87 -13.69
C VAL A 67 -11.56 -3.00 -13.41
N SER A 68 -12.33 -3.57 -14.34
CA SER A 68 -13.78 -3.73 -14.17
C SER A 68 -14.22 -5.17 -14.42
N ILE A 69 -15.10 -5.67 -13.56
CA ILE A 69 -15.62 -7.05 -13.58
C ILE A 69 -17.04 -7.02 -14.16
N PRO A 70 -17.35 -7.83 -15.19
CA PRO A 70 -16.65 -9.07 -15.55
C PRO A 70 -15.51 -8.96 -16.59
N ALA A 71 -15.29 -7.81 -17.21
CA ALA A 71 -14.37 -7.69 -18.36
C ALA A 71 -12.92 -8.16 -18.08
N ASP A 72 -12.39 -7.87 -16.88
CA ASP A 72 -11.02 -8.22 -16.49
C ASP A 72 -10.92 -9.47 -15.58
N THR A 73 -12.00 -10.23 -15.39
CA THR A 73 -12.05 -11.37 -14.42
C THR A 73 -10.92 -12.38 -14.64
N LEU A 74 -10.71 -12.80 -15.89
CA LEU A 74 -9.67 -13.77 -16.24
C LEU A 74 -8.27 -13.29 -15.85
N ARG A 75 -7.99 -12.00 -16.01
CA ARG A 75 -6.70 -11.40 -15.67
C ARG A 75 -6.43 -11.46 -14.17
N ILE A 76 -7.44 -11.17 -13.35
CA ILE A 76 -7.28 -11.25 -11.89
C ILE A 76 -7.06 -12.70 -11.44
N HIS A 77 -7.80 -13.66 -11.98
CA HIS A 77 -7.58 -15.08 -11.67
C HIS A 77 -6.18 -15.56 -12.08
N GLN A 78 -5.66 -15.13 -13.23
CA GLN A 78 -4.29 -15.46 -13.65
C GLN A 78 -3.25 -14.91 -12.67
N LEU A 79 -3.44 -13.68 -12.16
CA LEU A 79 -2.52 -13.10 -11.18
C LEU A 79 -2.59 -13.81 -9.82
N LEU A 80 -3.77 -14.34 -9.45
CA LEU A 80 -4.00 -15.10 -8.22
C LEU A 80 -3.66 -16.59 -8.33
N ALA A 81 -3.28 -17.08 -9.51
CA ALA A 81 -2.95 -18.49 -9.72
C ALA A 81 -1.80 -18.94 -8.81
N SER A 82 -1.85 -20.17 -8.31
CA SER A 82 -0.89 -20.71 -7.32
C SER A 82 0.55 -20.80 -7.82
N ASN A 83 0.76 -20.78 -9.14
CA ASN A 83 2.06 -20.76 -9.81
C ASN A 83 2.51 -19.34 -10.22
N SER A 84 1.72 -18.31 -9.91
CA SER A 84 2.08 -16.92 -10.13
C SER A 84 3.20 -16.53 -9.18
N SER A 85 4.25 -15.90 -9.70
CA SER A 85 5.28 -15.26 -8.87
C SER A 85 4.78 -13.93 -8.26
N TYR A 86 3.58 -13.49 -8.64
CA TYR A 86 2.99 -12.25 -8.16
C TYR A 86 2.25 -12.43 -6.84
N ARG A 87 2.31 -11.41 -6.00
CA ARG A 87 1.55 -11.31 -4.75
C ARG A 87 0.61 -10.12 -4.83
N ILE A 88 -0.67 -10.37 -4.68
CA ILE A 88 -1.69 -9.32 -4.67
C ILE A 88 -2.13 -9.11 -3.23
N PHE A 89 -2.29 -7.85 -2.84
CA PHE A 89 -2.78 -7.42 -1.54
C PHE A 89 -4.05 -6.60 -1.73
N ILE A 90 -4.95 -6.61 -0.75
CA ILE A 90 -6.12 -5.74 -0.73
C ILE A 90 -5.70 -4.40 -0.13
N ASN A 91 -6.22 -3.29 -0.66
CA ASN A 91 -6.06 -1.96 -0.07
C ASN A 91 -6.86 -1.78 1.22
N ARG A 92 -6.55 -2.61 2.20
CA ARG A 92 -7.15 -2.69 3.53
C ARG A 92 -6.12 -3.21 4.50
N PHE A 93 -6.12 -2.65 5.71
CA PHE A 93 -5.30 -3.16 6.81
C PHE A 93 -6.07 -4.23 7.59
N TYR A 94 -5.40 -5.30 7.99
CA TYR A 94 -6.02 -6.33 8.83
C TYR A 94 -6.07 -5.95 10.32
N GLU A 95 -5.33 -4.92 10.75
CA GLU A 95 -5.29 -4.46 12.14
C GLU A 95 -5.45 -2.93 12.27
N GLU A 96 -6.22 -2.48 13.26
CA GLU A 96 -6.42 -1.04 13.53
C GLU A 96 -5.14 -0.36 14.03
N ARG A 97 -4.31 -1.08 14.79
CA ARG A 97 -3.08 -0.56 15.40
C ARG A 97 -1.86 -0.63 14.47
N TRP A 98 -2.07 -0.86 13.18
CA TRP A 98 -1.00 -1.03 12.19
C TRP A 98 0.05 0.09 12.25
N ASN A 99 -0.36 1.35 12.43
CA ASN A 99 0.55 2.49 12.52
C ASN A 99 1.55 2.35 13.69
N LYS A 100 1.06 2.00 14.89
CA LYS A 100 1.95 1.77 16.06
C LYS A 100 2.89 0.58 15.82
N ARG A 101 2.38 -0.47 15.19
CA ARG A 101 3.18 -1.66 14.86
C ARG A 101 4.25 -1.37 13.81
N MET A 102 3.93 -0.54 12.81
CA MET A 102 4.90 -0.05 11.82
C MET A 102 6.06 0.67 12.50
N LEU A 103 5.77 1.60 13.42
CA LEU A 103 6.81 2.35 14.13
C LEU A 103 7.74 1.42 14.93
N LEU A 104 7.18 0.43 15.64
CA LEU A 104 7.96 -0.53 16.42
C LEU A 104 8.79 -1.47 15.54
N MET A 105 8.19 -2.04 14.50
CA MET A 105 8.85 -3.05 13.66
C MET A 105 9.97 -2.46 12.79
N TYR A 106 9.85 -1.18 12.44
CA TYR A 106 10.78 -0.50 11.53
C TYR A 106 11.59 0.61 12.20
N GLU A 107 11.58 0.69 13.54
CA GLU A 107 12.24 1.74 14.32
C GLU A 107 13.68 2.01 13.85
N ASN A 108 14.50 0.97 13.74
CA ASN A 108 15.90 1.10 13.32
C ASN A 108 16.05 1.70 11.92
N LYS A 109 15.18 1.31 10.97
CA LYS A 109 15.22 1.82 9.59
C LYS A 109 14.76 3.27 9.53
N ILE A 110 13.69 3.58 10.26
CA ILE A 110 13.16 4.94 10.40
C ILE A 110 14.24 5.85 11.00
N ILE A 111 14.89 5.45 12.10
CA ILE A 111 15.98 6.22 12.72
C ILE A 111 17.13 6.46 11.73
N ASN A 112 17.52 5.45 10.96
CA ASN A 112 18.58 5.57 9.96
C ASN A 112 18.19 6.51 8.81
N TYR A 113 16.95 6.44 8.33
CA TYR A 113 16.42 7.36 7.34
C TYR A 113 16.43 8.80 7.85
N LEU A 114 15.92 9.03 9.06
CA LEU A 114 15.88 10.35 9.69
C LEU A 114 17.30 10.94 9.78
N ARG A 115 18.28 10.17 10.24
CA ARG A 115 19.67 10.64 10.38
C ARG A 115 20.35 10.97 9.05
N SER A 116 20.03 10.23 7.98
CA SER A 116 20.76 10.32 6.70
C SER A 116 20.07 11.18 5.65
N LYS A 117 18.74 11.35 5.73
CA LYS A 117 17.91 12.01 4.72
C LYS A 117 17.12 13.22 5.23
N THR A 118 17.30 13.59 6.49
CA THR A 118 16.65 14.75 7.09
C THR A 118 17.62 15.56 7.95
N THR A 119 17.20 16.78 8.32
CA THR A 119 17.94 17.68 9.21
C THR A 119 17.49 17.59 10.67
N PHE A 120 16.61 16.64 11.00
CA PHE A 120 16.10 16.47 12.36
C PHE A 120 17.24 16.09 13.32
N LYS A 121 17.31 16.78 14.46
CA LYS A 121 18.31 16.50 15.50
C LYS A 121 17.79 15.39 16.40
N ARG A 122 18.72 14.65 17.03
CA ARG A 122 18.39 13.53 17.93
C ARG A 122 17.52 13.93 19.15
N LYS A 123 17.55 15.20 19.54
CA LYS A 123 16.76 15.74 20.66
C LYS A 123 15.40 16.30 20.23
N ASP A 124 15.15 16.38 18.92
CA ASP A 124 13.88 16.90 18.43
C ASP A 124 12.77 15.88 18.76
N PRO A 125 11.62 16.31 19.29
CA PRO A 125 10.47 15.43 19.42
C PRO A 125 9.94 15.14 18.01
N ILE A 126 10.16 13.91 17.52
CA ILE A 126 9.71 13.50 16.18
C ILE A 126 8.42 12.71 16.32
N ASP A 127 7.39 13.15 15.59
CA ASP A 127 6.15 12.42 15.41
C ASP A 127 6.06 11.91 13.96
N ILE A 128 5.58 10.67 13.79
CA ILE A 128 5.45 10.02 12.49
C ILE A 128 4.06 9.42 12.39
N LEU A 129 3.30 9.89 11.41
CA LEU A 129 1.99 9.39 11.08
C LEU A 129 2.01 8.73 9.70
N PHE A 130 1.68 7.45 9.64
CA PHE A 130 1.43 6.79 8.36
C PHE A 130 -0.01 7.01 7.89
N THR A 131 -0.18 7.45 6.64
CA THR A 131 -1.47 7.61 5.97
C THR A 131 -1.54 6.78 4.70
N LEU A 132 -2.74 6.41 4.28
CA LEU A 132 -3.00 5.67 3.05
C LEU A 132 -3.80 6.55 2.10
N GLU A 133 -3.22 6.89 0.95
CA GLU A 133 -3.85 7.75 -0.04
C GLU A 133 -3.66 7.11 -1.42
N HIS A 134 -4.75 6.83 -2.13
CA HIS A 134 -4.70 6.20 -3.46
C HIS A 134 -3.79 4.96 -3.49
N GLY A 135 -3.98 4.08 -2.51
CA GLY A 135 -3.21 2.84 -2.34
C GLY A 135 -1.71 3.02 -2.09
N ARG A 136 -1.24 4.24 -1.81
CA ARG A 136 0.13 4.54 -1.41
C ARG A 136 0.18 4.85 0.07
N VAL A 137 1.14 4.24 0.77
CA VAL A 137 1.40 4.58 2.17
C VAL A 137 2.38 5.74 2.20
N TRP A 138 1.97 6.83 2.83
CA TRP A 138 2.80 8.01 3.07
C TRP A 138 3.18 8.06 4.54
N ALA A 139 4.41 8.51 4.81
CA ALA A 139 4.86 8.86 6.15
C ALA A 139 4.90 10.38 6.26
N ILE A 140 4.15 10.91 7.22
CA ILE A 140 4.15 12.31 7.58
C ILE A 140 5.01 12.46 8.84
N ILE A 141 6.18 13.04 8.68
CA ILE A 141 7.17 13.25 9.73
C ILE A 141 7.09 14.71 10.18
N SER A 142 6.97 14.95 11.49
CA SER A 142 6.89 16.29 12.07
C SER A 142 7.77 16.42 13.30
N ASN A 143 8.37 17.60 13.51
CA ASN A 143 8.98 17.97 14.80
C ASN A 143 8.25 19.13 15.52
N GLY A 144 7.01 19.39 15.12
CA GLY A 144 6.22 20.54 15.58
C GLY A 144 6.43 21.82 14.76
N ASN A 145 7.64 22.03 14.21
CA ASN A 145 7.97 23.21 13.41
C ASN A 145 8.03 22.91 11.91
N THR A 146 8.55 21.75 11.53
CA THR A 146 8.69 21.32 10.14
C THR A 146 7.94 20.03 9.93
N LYS A 147 7.28 19.91 8.77
CA LYS A 147 6.52 18.75 8.34
C LYS A 147 7.04 18.27 7.00
N LYS A 148 7.35 16.98 6.88
CA LYS A 148 7.82 16.34 5.66
C LYS A 148 6.92 15.15 5.33
N LYS A 149 6.38 15.10 4.12
CA LYS A 149 5.63 13.95 3.59
C LYS A 149 6.52 13.21 2.61
N VAL A 150 6.70 11.91 2.84
CA VAL A 150 7.59 11.03 2.08
C VAL A 150 6.93 9.67 1.91
N SER A 151 7.28 8.94 0.84
CA SER A 151 6.73 7.61 0.64
C SER A 151 7.18 6.68 1.76
N ALA A 152 6.27 5.90 2.35
CA ALA A 152 6.59 5.05 3.48
C ALA A 152 7.72 4.07 3.13
N ILE A 153 7.74 3.52 1.92
CA ILE A 153 8.78 2.57 1.50
C ILE A 153 10.19 3.15 1.62
N GLU A 154 10.37 4.46 1.45
CA GLU A 154 11.67 5.12 1.61
C GLU A 154 12.18 5.08 3.04
N LEU A 155 11.29 5.12 4.03
CA LEU A 155 11.66 5.03 5.45
C LEU A 155 11.90 3.58 5.89
N LEU A 156 11.25 2.64 5.21
CA LEU A 156 11.17 1.24 5.61
C LEU A 156 12.16 0.34 4.85
N SER A 157 12.88 0.88 3.86
CA SER A 157 13.87 0.18 3.05
C SER A 157 15.22 0.12 3.73
#